data_AF-A0A8K0SZ16-F1
#
_entry.id   AF-A0A8K0SZ16-F1
#
_cell.length_a   1.000
_cell.length_b   1.000
_cell.length_c   1.000
_cell.angle_alpha   90.00
_cell.angle_beta   90.00
_cell.angle_gamma   90.00
#
_symmetry.space_group_name_H-M   'P 1'
#
loop_
_entity.id
_entity.type
_entity.pdbx_description
1 polymer ?
#
loop_
_entity_poly.entity_id
_entity_poly.type
_entity_poly.pdbx_seq_one_letter_code
_entity_poly.pdbx_strand_id
1 'polypeptide(L)'
;MSSSKAAQAVTKFFAGYHEPSTVSPDKYRKLLDVLKVSFRTQLDREFGPDPNQPRKSKSSHRSESTAPPRDTASIRHLKELLSNPLLLPHSQPTAKTPSGTSWRDPMQDFDMAVSQKVMTMRIATGCLLAKRKQMSSAGLDLRTSDTAARVIQWLRLSGEEEKLDFLGNVHFLDALMPFLLAEKSHSVAWKWIKRIMNTPGVGEKDDRVRGASYLLEHLVRSTIQGASGNMTAAIATILKVEETFHGNELTRRLLLQPWRVVSWLSTVEHQGATTTGKESFDAHLETARLFGRRRVPVEQAHLHLYHPLSPDPQQALQILYNPKLLSRAVLVGERGGTRPDDPEVNSTNVMSYTSWIGHLARDTITYLRKSGSQDDALKLKEQFEWNFSPLIPLPST
;
A
#
# COMPACT_ATOMS: atom_id res chain seq x y z
N MET A 1 -30.26 -12.73 36.35
CA MET A 1 -28.88 -12.20 36.21
C MET A 1 -28.09 -13.20 35.37
N SER A 2 -27.94 -12.91 34.08
CA SER A 2 -27.53 -13.88 33.06
C SER A 2 -26.01 -13.77 32.83
N SER A 3 -25.26 -14.72 33.39
CA SER A 3 -23.82 -14.87 33.12
C SER A 3 -23.61 -15.17 31.64
N SER A 4 -22.82 -14.33 30.95
CA SER A 4 -22.67 -14.40 29.50
C SER A 4 -21.88 -15.64 29.10
N LYS A 5 -22.32 -16.31 28.03
CA LYS A 5 -21.66 -17.49 27.45
C LYS A 5 -20.17 -17.25 27.12
N ALA A 6 -19.76 -15.99 26.98
CA ALA A 6 -18.36 -15.61 26.77
C ALA A 6 -17.48 -15.87 28.01
N ALA A 7 -17.98 -15.64 29.23
CA ALA A 7 -17.22 -15.87 30.46
C ALA A 7 -16.98 -17.38 30.72
N GLN A 8 -17.92 -18.22 30.31
CA GLN A 8 -17.78 -19.68 30.38
C GLN A 8 -16.84 -20.26 29.31
N ALA A 9 -16.67 -19.56 28.18
CA ALA A 9 -15.73 -19.97 27.14
C ALA A 9 -14.27 -19.69 27.54
N VAL A 10 -14.00 -18.53 28.16
CA VAL A 10 -12.66 -18.17 28.63
C VAL A 10 -12.18 -19.10 29.76
N THR A 11 -13.06 -19.44 30.70
CA THR A 11 -12.73 -20.38 31.80
C THR A 11 -12.46 -21.80 31.29
N LYS A 12 -13.15 -22.26 30.24
CA LYS A 12 -12.85 -23.54 29.58
C LYS A 12 -11.51 -23.54 28.84
N PHE A 13 -11.05 -22.39 28.34
CA PHE A 13 -9.74 -22.27 27.68
C PHE A 13 -8.56 -22.35 28.66
N PHE A 14 -8.72 -21.85 29.89
CA PHE A 14 -7.66 -21.91 30.90
C PHE A 14 -7.67 -23.20 31.75
N ALA A 15 -8.72 -24.02 31.68
CA ALA A 15 -8.84 -25.27 32.42
C ALA A 15 -7.79 -26.34 32.03
N GLY A 16 -7.13 -26.19 30.88
CA GLY A 16 -6.07 -27.09 30.39
C GLY A 16 -4.66 -26.54 30.48
N TYR A 17 -4.45 -25.37 31.09
CA TYR A 17 -3.12 -24.76 31.19
C TYR A 17 -2.37 -25.37 32.37
N HIS A 18 -1.55 -26.38 32.10
CA HIS A 18 -0.58 -26.88 33.06
C HIS A 18 0.61 -25.91 33.13
N GLU A 19 0.76 -25.27 34.28
CA GLU A 19 1.95 -24.51 34.63
C GLU A 19 3.19 -25.42 34.48
N PRO A 20 4.20 -25.05 33.67
CA PRO A 20 5.38 -25.89 33.53
C PRO A 20 6.09 -25.95 34.87
N SER A 21 6.24 -27.18 35.38
CA SER A 21 6.91 -27.53 36.62
C SER A 21 8.11 -26.62 36.89
N THR A 22 7.99 -25.82 37.95
CA THR A 22 9.08 -25.01 38.49
C THR A 22 10.26 -25.93 38.75
N VAL A 23 11.35 -25.71 38.00
CA VAL A 23 12.60 -26.47 38.13
C VAL A 23 13.04 -26.44 39.58
N SER A 24 13.21 -27.61 40.19
CA SER A 24 13.47 -27.70 41.63
C SER A 24 14.76 -26.95 42.01
N PRO A 25 14.76 -26.22 43.14
CA PRO A 25 15.89 -25.40 43.58
C PRO A 25 17.18 -26.23 43.79
N ASP A 26 17.06 -27.53 43.99
CA ASP A 26 18.18 -28.44 44.17
C ASP A 26 18.95 -28.71 42.86
N LYS A 27 18.27 -28.70 41.71
CA LYS A 27 18.93 -28.82 40.40
C LYS A 27 19.71 -27.56 40.06
N TYR A 28 19.18 -26.38 40.42
CA TYR A 28 19.87 -25.11 40.24
C TYR A 28 21.12 -25.00 41.13
N ARG A 29 21.05 -25.45 42.38
CA ARG A 29 22.21 -25.51 43.28
C ARG A 29 23.29 -26.46 42.77
N LYS A 30 22.91 -27.66 42.30
CA LYS A 30 23.85 -28.60 41.67
C LYS A 30 24.52 -28.01 40.43
N LEU A 31 23.76 -27.28 39.60
CA LEU A 31 24.32 -26.60 38.42
C LEU A 31 25.30 -25.49 38.82
N LEU A 32 24.96 -24.71 39.85
CA LEU A 32 25.83 -23.67 40.40
C LEU A 32 27.11 -24.23 40.99
N ASP A 33 27.06 -25.36 41.69
CA ASP A 33 28.26 -26.00 42.24
C ASP A 33 29.15 -26.56 41.14
N VAL A 34 28.58 -27.16 40.09
CA VAL A 34 29.34 -27.61 38.92
C VAL A 34 30.01 -26.43 38.19
N LEU A 35 29.31 -25.29 38.07
CA LEU A 35 29.87 -24.06 37.50
C LEU A 35 30.99 -23.47 38.36
N LYS A 36 30.82 -23.45 39.68
CA LYS A 36 31.84 -22.96 40.61
C LYS A 36 33.09 -23.84 40.58
N VAL A 37 32.92 -25.17 40.54
CA VAL A 37 34.03 -26.11 40.43
C VAL A 37 34.77 -25.88 39.12
N SER A 38 34.05 -25.81 37.99
CA SER A 38 34.65 -25.56 36.67
C SER A 38 35.44 -24.25 36.62
N PHE A 39 34.89 -23.15 37.16
CA PHE A 39 35.60 -21.88 37.27
C PHE A 39 36.87 -21.96 38.10
N ARG A 40 36.82 -22.68 39.21
CA ARG A 40 37.96 -22.83 40.11
C ARG A 40 39.04 -23.71 39.49
N THR A 41 38.66 -24.78 38.77
CA THR A 41 39.59 -25.61 38.01
C THR A 41 40.26 -24.83 36.86
N GLN A 42 39.52 -23.95 36.18
CA GLN A 42 40.07 -23.10 35.13
C GLN A 42 41.02 -22.03 35.70
N LEU A 43 40.68 -21.44 36.85
CA LEU A 43 41.53 -20.47 37.56
C LEU A 43 42.79 -21.13 38.14
N ASP A 44 42.68 -22.33 38.71
CA ASP A 44 43.83 -23.09 39.23
C ASP A 44 44.75 -23.54 38.07
N ARG A 45 44.21 -23.72 36.87
CA ARG A 45 45.00 -24.04 35.66
C ARG A 45 45.74 -22.83 35.09
N GLU A 46 45.18 -21.62 35.19
CA GLU A 46 45.78 -20.39 34.67
C GLU A 46 46.64 -19.64 35.70
N PHE A 47 46.35 -19.78 36.99
CA PHE A 47 47.00 -19.04 38.08
C PHE A 47 47.55 -19.92 39.21
N GLY A 48 47.41 -21.25 39.13
CA GLY A 48 48.03 -22.17 40.08
C GLY A 48 49.56 -22.11 39.99
N PRO A 49 50.28 -22.32 41.10
CA PRO A 49 51.75 -22.35 41.08
C PRO A 49 52.21 -23.52 40.22
N ASP A 50 52.82 -23.20 39.09
CA ASP A 50 53.46 -24.18 38.20
C ASP A 50 54.54 -24.93 39.00
N PRO A 51 54.46 -26.28 39.14
CA PRO A 51 55.52 -27.03 39.80
C PRO A 51 56.84 -27.01 39.01
N ASN A 52 56.85 -26.46 37.79
CA ASN A 52 58.02 -26.45 36.91
C ASN A 52 58.42 -25.04 36.45
N GLN A 53 58.87 -24.16 37.36
CA GLN A 53 59.99 -23.27 36.99
C GLN A 53 60.69 -22.59 38.19
N PRO A 54 62.04 -22.57 38.20
CA PRO A 54 62.83 -22.08 39.33
C PRO A 54 62.94 -20.54 39.35
N ARG A 55 63.02 -20.02 40.58
CA ARG A 55 63.37 -18.63 40.91
C ARG A 55 64.67 -18.17 40.25
N LYS A 56 64.69 -16.94 39.70
CA LYS A 56 65.81 -15.96 39.70
C LYS A 56 65.41 -14.73 38.86
N SER A 57 65.11 -13.58 39.46
CA SER A 57 65.99 -12.48 39.90
C SER A 57 66.20 -11.39 38.84
N LYS A 58 65.63 -10.21 39.16
CA LYS A 58 65.90 -8.82 38.74
C LYS A 58 67.10 -8.56 37.80
N SER A 59 66.89 -7.79 36.74
CA SER A 59 67.61 -6.52 36.48
C SER A 59 67.04 -5.76 35.27
N SER A 60 67.22 -4.45 35.34
CA SER A 60 66.82 -3.38 34.41
C SER A 60 67.51 -3.46 33.04
N HIS A 61 66.79 -3.20 31.95
CA HIS A 61 67.19 -2.18 30.97
C HIS A 61 66.08 -1.83 29.95
N ARG A 62 66.12 -0.56 29.59
CA ARG A 62 65.33 0.26 28.66
C ARG A 62 65.38 -0.25 27.21
N SER A 63 64.24 -0.20 26.51
CA SER A 63 64.07 0.35 25.14
C SER A 63 62.68 0.00 24.55
N GLU A 64 61.87 1.04 24.40
CA GLU A 64 61.10 1.40 23.19
C GLU A 64 60.59 0.27 22.27
N SER A 65 59.28 -0.02 22.34
CA SER A 65 58.44 -0.44 21.19
C SER A 65 56.98 -0.54 21.62
N THR A 66 56.13 0.13 20.85
CA THR A 66 54.66 0.11 20.77
C THR A 66 54.00 -1.20 21.24
N ALA A 67 53.19 -1.12 22.30
CA ALA A 67 52.33 -2.22 22.75
C ALA A 67 50.85 -1.82 22.61
N PRO A 68 49.97 -2.66 22.03
CA PRO A 68 48.53 -2.42 22.06
C PRO A 68 48.00 -2.46 23.50
N PRO A 69 46.86 -1.82 23.80
CA PRO A 69 46.31 -1.80 25.15
C PRO A 69 46.07 -3.25 25.59
N ARG A 70 46.66 -3.61 26.72
CA ARG A 70 46.40 -4.88 27.40
C ARG A 70 44.93 -4.91 27.82
N ASP A 71 44.06 -5.34 26.92
CA ASP A 71 42.77 -5.91 27.28
C ASP A 71 43.11 -7.12 28.15
N THR A 72 42.99 -6.94 29.47
CA THR A 72 43.26 -7.96 30.46
C THR A 72 42.39 -9.18 30.12
N ALA A 73 42.95 -10.39 30.20
CA ALA A 73 42.23 -11.62 29.90
C ALA A 73 40.92 -11.74 30.70
N SER A 74 40.85 -11.10 31.87
CA SER A 74 39.63 -10.93 32.66
C SER A 74 38.53 -10.14 31.95
N ILE A 75 38.84 -9.10 31.16
CA ILE A 75 37.88 -8.33 30.35
C ILE A 75 37.40 -9.16 29.16
N ARG A 76 38.28 -9.94 28.53
CA ARG A 76 37.90 -10.83 27.43
C ARG A 76 37.00 -11.98 27.90
N HIS A 77 37.35 -12.57 29.05
CA HIS A 77 36.55 -13.61 29.69
C HIS A 77 35.21 -13.09 30.21
N LEU A 78 35.15 -11.85 30.73
CA LEU A 78 33.88 -11.20 31.09
C LEU A 78 32.99 -10.94 29.86
N LYS A 79 33.59 -10.51 28.74
CA LYS A 79 32.85 -10.34 27.47
C LYS A 79 32.31 -11.67 26.95
N GLU A 80 33.08 -12.75 27.03
CA GLU A 80 32.62 -14.09 26.64
C GLU A 80 31.52 -14.62 27.55
N LEU A 81 31.62 -14.42 28.88
CA LEU A 81 30.57 -14.77 29.82
C LEU A 81 29.28 -13.97 29.60
N LEU A 82 29.39 -12.66 29.38
CA LEU A 82 28.23 -11.79 29.11
C LEU A 82 27.62 -12.01 27.72
N SER A 83 28.37 -12.64 26.80
CA SER A 83 27.86 -13.04 25.48
C SER A 83 27.15 -14.40 25.47
N ASN A 84 27.10 -15.10 26.62
CA ASN A 84 26.49 -16.42 26.70
C ASN A 84 24.94 -16.31 26.75
N PRO A 85 24.19 -16.88 25.79
CA PRO A 85 22.74 -16.72 25.68
C PRO A 85 21.93 -17.27 26.86
N LEU A 86 22.56 -18.01 27.78
CA LEU A 86 21.93 -18.51 29.01
C LEU A 86 21.91 -17.50 30.16
N LEU A 87 22.70 -16.41 30.08
CA LEU A 87 22.77 -15.35 31.09
C LEU A 87 22.01 -14.08 30.68
N LEU A 88 21.56 -14.00 29.44
CA LEU A 88 20.57 -13.00 29.02
C LEU A 88 19.21 -13.39 29.63
N PRO A 89 18.51 -12.47 30.31
CA PRO A 89 17.20 -12.78 30.87
C PRO A 89 16.29 -13.28 29.76
N HIS A 90 15.80 -14.51 29.92
CA HIS A 90 14.87 -15.19 29.02
C HIS A 90 13.62 -14.32 28.83
N SER A 91 13.69 -13.43 27.85
CA SER A 91 12.57 -12.66 27.41
C SER A 91 11.74 -13.61 26.55
N GLN A 92 10.69 -14.16 27.15
CA GLN A 92 9.63 -14.86 26.42
C GLN A 92 9.24 -14.03 25.19
N PRO A 93 8.96 -14.67 24.04
CA PRO A 93 8.51 -13.99 22.84
C PRO A 93 7.07 -13.55 23.05
N THR A 94 6.87 -12.45 23.78
CA THR A 94 5.63 -11.70 23.71
C THR A 94 5.77 -10.70 22.59
N ALA A 95 4.83 -10.76 21.65
CA ALA A 95 4.66 -9.81 20.57
C ALA A 95 4.55 -8.39 21.15
N LYS A 96 5.69 -7.69 21.28
CA LYS A 96 5.77 -6.27 21.60
C LYS A 96 6.96 -5.69 20.84
N THR A 97 6.61 -4.82 19.89
CA THR A 97 7.38 -3.74 19.28
C THR A 97 8.80 -3.51 19.85
N PRO A 98 9.85 -3.49 19.02
CA PRO A 98 11.18 -3.09 19.48
C PRO A 98 11.22 -1.56 19.66
N SER A 99 10.87 -1.11 20.86
CA SER A 99 11.30 0.22 21.35
C SER A 99 12.77 0.10 21.74
N GLY A 100 13.63 0.57 20.85
CA GLY A 100 15.08 0.49 20.97
C GLY A 100 15.77 0.16 19.65
N THR A 101 15.27 0.65 18.52
CA THR A 101 15.95 0.54 17.23
C THR A 101 16.63 1.86 16.91
N SER A 102 17.95 1.83 16.70
CA SER A 102 18.57 2.81 15.81
C SER A 102 17.71 2.83 14.55
N TRP A 103 17.28 4.00 14.07
CA TRP A 103 16.48 4.16 12.87
C TRP A 103 17.21 3.57 11.66
N ARG A 104 17.09 2.26 11.46
CA ARG A 104 17.64 1.56 10.31
C ARG A 104 16.74 1.89 9.12
N ASP A 105 17.36 2.27 8.01
CA ASP A 105 16.61 2.53 6.78
C ASP A 105 15.94 1.22 6.31
N PRO A 106 14.61 1.16 6.14
CA PRO A 106 13.91 -0.01 5.61
C PRO A 106 14.48 -0.51 4.27
N MET A 107 15.13 0.36 3.50
CA MET A 107 15.81 -0.03 2.26
C MET A 107 17.09 -0.83 2.49
N GLN A 108 17.76 -0.69 3.64
CA GLN A 108 18.89 -1.56 4.00
C GLN A 108 18.42 -2.99 4.30
N ASP A 109 17.27 -3.13 4.97
CA ASP A 109 16.67 -4.45 5.20
C ASP A 109 16.16 -5.05 3.88
N PHE A 110 15.69 -4.21 2.95
CA PHE A 110 15.39 -4.63 1.59
C PHE A 110 16.63 -5.19 0.88
N ASP A 111 17.73 -4.43 0.85
CA ASP A 111 18.98 -4.84 0.18
C ASP A 111 19.57 -6.12 0.81
N MET A 112 19.49 -6.25 2.14
CA MET A 112 19.88 -7.46 2.85
C MET A 112 19.03 -8.66 2.43
N ALA A 113 17.70 -8.52 2.38
CA ALA A 113 16.81 -9.60 1.95
C ALA A 113 16.99 -9.97 0.46
N VAL A 114 17.33 -9.00 -0.40
CA VAL A 114 17.71 -9.28 -1.80
C VAL A 114 19.01 -10.08 -1.85
N SER A 115 20.04 -9.68 -1.09
CA SER A 115 21.34 -10.38 -1.07
C SER A 115 21.23 -11.83 -0.57
N GLN A 116 20.33 -12.07 0.38
CA GLN A 116 20.05 -13.39 0.94
C GLN A 116 19.10 -14.22 0.06
N LYS A 117 18.58 -13.66 -1.04
CA LYS A 117 17.60 -14.29 -1.94
C LYS A 117 16.30 -14.74 -1.24
N VAL A 118 15.95 -14.09 -0.11
CA VAL A 118 14.70 -14.34 0.63
C VAL A 118 13.61 -13.32 0.29
N MET A 119 13.89 -12.39 -0.63
CA MET A 119 12.95 -11.35 -1.01
C MET A 119 11.72 -11.91 -1.72
N THR A 120 10.55 -11.61 -1.19
CA THR A 120 9.25 -11.93 -1.79
C THR A 120 8.43 -10.65 -1.99
N MET A 121 7.42 -10.69 -2.86
CA MET A 121 6.52 -9.54 -3.10
C MET A 121 5.91 -9.00 -1.81
N ARG A 122 5.54 -9.86 -0.86
CA ARG A 122 4.96 -9.44 0.44
C ARG A 122 5.97 -8.68 1.29
N ILE A 123 7.22 -9.14 1.33
CA ILE A 123 8.30 -8.47 2.05
C ILE A 123 8.62 -7.13 1.39
N ALA A 124 8.70 -7.09 0.06
CA ALA A 124 8.91 -5.86 -0.69
C ALA A 124 7.79 -4.82 -0.43
N THR A 125 6.52 -5.23 -0.44
CA THR A 125 5.40 -4.35 -0.08
C THR A 125 5.55 -3.82 1.35
N GLY A 126 5.92 -4.67 2.31
CA GLY A 126 6.16 -4.27 3.69
C GLY A 126 7.28 -3.23 3.83
N CYS A 127 8.40 -3.44 3.14
CA CYS A 127 9.52 -2.50 3.10
C CYS A 127 9.11 -1.14 2.49
N LEU A 128 8.36 -1.16 1.39
CA LEU A 128 7.86 0.05 0.73
C LEU A 128 6.91 0.85 1.63
N LEU A 129 5.99 0.17 2.31
CA LEU A 129 5.07 0.82 3.26
C LEU A 129 5.82 1.37 4.48
N ALA A 130 6.79 0.63 5.01
CA ALA A 130 7.64 1.09 6.11
C ALA A 130 8.44 2.33 5.70
N LYS A 131 9.05 2.34 4.51
CA LYS A 131 9.77 3.49 3.96
C LYS A 131 8.86 4.70 3.78
N ARG A 132 7.66 4.51 3.23
CA ARG A 132 6.67 5.59 3.08
C ARG A 132 6.31 6.20 4.44
N LYS A 133 6.02 5.36 5.43
CA LYS A 133 5.71 5.81 6.79
C LYS A 133 6.87 6.58 7.41
N GLN A 134 8.09 6.07 7.25
CA GLN A 134 9.31 6.72 7.72
C GLN A 134 9.48 8.12 7.09
N MET A 135 9.34 8.24 5.77
CA MET A 135 9.51 9.51 5.06
C MET A 135 8.40 10.51 5.41
N SER A 136 7.15 10.04 5.50
CA SER A 136 6.02 10.85 5.96
C SER A 136 6.24 11.37 7.38
N SER A 137 6.69 10.52 8.30
CA SER A 137 6.99 10.92 9.69
C SER A 137 8.19 11.85 9.82
N ALA A 138 9.16 11.74 8.90
CA ALA A 138 10.36 12.57 8.88
C ALA A 138 10.19 13.86 8.06
N GLY A 139 9.04 14.06 7.42
CA GLY A 139 8.82 15.20 6.51
C GLY A 139 9.75 15.20 5.29
N LEU A 140 10.30 14.05 4.91
CA LEU A 140 11.26 13.93 3.81
C LEU A 140 10.55 13.77 2.46
N ASP A 141 11.09 14.41 1.44
CA ASP A 141 10.58 14.33 0.08
C ASP A 141 10.87 12.94 -0.53
N LEU A 142 9.81 12.23 -0.97
CA LEU A 142 9.89 10.90 -1.60
C LEU A 142 10.85 10.87 -2.80
N ARG A 143 11.10 12.03 -3.43
CA ARG A 143 11.96 12.19 -4.61
C ARG A 143 13.42 11.85 -4.36
N THR A 144 13.91 11.91 -3.12
CA THR A 144 15.32 11.65 -2.77
C THR A 144 15.60 10.22 -2.34
N SER A 145 14.59 9.35 -2.38
CA SER A 145 14.68 8.03 -1.74
C SER A 145 15.37 6.95 -2.58
N ASP A 146 15.50 7.14 -3.90
CA ASP A 146 15.95 6.14 -4.88
C ASP A 146 15.31 4.75 -4.70
N THR A 147 14.13 4.71 -4.10
CA THR A 147 13.45 3.48 -3.67
C THR A 147 12.84 2.77 -4.87
N ALA A 148 12.20 3.52 -5.78
CA ALA A 148 11.62 2.93 -6.97
C ALA A 148 12.70 2.35 -7.89
N ALA A 149 13.83 3.03 -8.05
CA ALA A 149 14.98 2.54 -8.81
C ALA A 149 15.49 1.17 -8.30
N ARG A 150 15.67 1.04 -6.97
CA ARG A 150 16.12 -0.23 -6.36
C ARG A 150 15.09 -1.35 -6.54
N VAL A 151 13.80 -1.06 -6.34
CA VAL A 151 12.75 -2.06 -6.53
C VAL A 151 12.63 -2.49 -7.99
N ILE A 152 12.73 -1.56 -8.95
CA ILE A 152 12.77 -1.89 -10.38
C ILE A 152 13.98 -2.78 -10.71
N GLN A 153 15.15 -2.46 -10.16
CA GLN A 153 16.35 -3.28 -10.36
C GLN A 153 16.15 -4.69 -9.80
N TRP A 154 15.56 -4.82 -8.61
CA TRP A 154 15.22 -6.12 -8.05
C TRP A 154 14.24 -6.89 -8.95
N LEU A 155 13.18 -6.25 -9.44
CA LEU A 155 12.22 -6.88 -10.37
C LEU A 155 12.87 -7.39 -11.66
N ARG A 156 13.92 -6.70 -12.14
CA ARG A 156 14.74 -7.16 -13.28
C ARG A 156 15.55 -8.39 -12.93
N LEU A 157 16.28 -8.33 -11.82
CA LEU A 157 17.19 -9.39 -11.40
C LEU A 157 16.46 -10.67 -10.99
N SER A 158 15.23 -10.55 -10.47
CA SER A 158 14.38 -11.69 -10.12
C SER A 158 13.65 -12.31 -11.32
N GLY A 159 13.66 -11.66 -12.49
CA GLY A 159 12.89 -12.07 -13.67
C GLY A 159 11.38 -11.79 -13.54
N GLU A 160 10.94 -11.13 -12.47
CA GLU A 160 9.53 -10.79 -12.25
C GLU A 160 9.05 -9.68 -13.21
N GLU A 161 9.95 -8.80 -13.67
CA GLU A 161 9.65 -7.84 -14.75
C GLU A 161 9.37 -8.56 -16.09
N GLU A 162 9.89 -9.77 -16.29
CA GLU A 162 9.64 -10.51 -17.53
C GLU A 162 8.25 -11.12 -17.60
N LYS A 163 7.79 -11.67 -16.47
CA LYS A 163 6.50 -12.33 -16.35
C LYS A 163 5.35 -11.35 -16.11
N LEU A 164 5.67 -10.20 -15.49
CA LEU A 164 4.73 -9.15 -15.12
C LEU A 164 3.63 -9.60 -14.14
N ASP A 165 3.88 -10.69 -13.40
CA ASP A 165 2.93 -11.28 -12.45
C ASP A 165 2.66 -10.34 -11.27
N PHE A 166 3.64 -9.50 -10.91
CA PHE A 166 3.50 -8.48 -9.86
C PHE A 166 2.39 -7.47 -10.15
N LEU A 167 1.99 -7.28 -11.42
CA LEU A 167 0.91 -6.38 -11.78
C LEU A 167 -0.47 -6.89 -11.31
N GLY A 168 -0.61 -8.19 -11.03
CA GLY A 168 -1.82 -8.73 -10.39
C GLY A 168 -1.97 -8.33 -8.91
N ASN A 169 -0.88 -7.89 -8.26
CA ASN A 169 -0.86 -7.56 -6.83
C ASN A 169 -1.08 -6.06 -6.59
N VAL A 170 -2.34 -5.67 -6.38
CA VAL A 170 -2.73 -4.27 -6.19
C VAL A 170 -2.02 -3.63 -5.00
N HIS A 171 -1.87 -4.32 -3.87
CA HIS A 171 -1.19 -3.77 -2.69
C HIS A 171 0.29 -3.44 -2.93
N PHE A 172 0.96 -4.24 -3.76
CA PHE A 172 2.33 -3.94 -4.16
C PHE A 172 2.38 -2.68 -5.04
N LEU A 173 1.45 -2.55 -6.00
CA LEU A 173 1.34 -1.35 -6.83
C LEU A 173 1.01 -0.11 -6.01
N ASP A 174 0.10 -0.21 -5.05
CA ASP A 174 -0.23 0.87 -4.11
C ASP A 174 0.98 1.36 -3.32
N ALA A 175 1.84 0.43 -2.93
CA ALA A 175 3.07 0.72 -2.19
C ALA A 175 4.15 1.33 -3.11
N LEU A 176 4.22 0.93 -4.38
CA LEU A 176 5.25 1.35 -5.33
C LEU A 176 4.92 2.67 -6.05
N MET A 177 3.65 2.92 -6.40
CA MET A 177 3.25 4.02 -7.28
C MET A 177 3.70 5.41 -6.82
N PRO A 178 3.52 5.82 -5.54
CA PRO A 178 4.00 7.10 -5.06
C PRO A 178 5.51 7.32 -5.24
N PHE A 179 6.33 6.27 -5.12
CA PHE A 179 7.77 6.37 -5.36
C PHE A 179 8.07 6.50 -6.87
N LEU A 180 7.39 5.72 -7.72
CA LEU A 180 7.54 5.84 -9.18
C LEU A 180 7.19 7.24 -9.70
N LEU A 181 6.12 7.82 -9.17
CA LEU A 181 5.66 9.16 -9.53
C LEU A 181 6.65 10.23 -9.02
N ALA A 182 7.10 10.13 -7.76
CA ALA A 182 8.07 11.05 -7.18
C ALA A 182 9.43 11.03 -7.91
N GLU A 183 9.96 9.83 -8.19
CA GLU A 183 11.26 9.63 -8.85
C GLU A 183 11.19 9.84 -10.39
N LYS A 184 10.06 10.33 -10.91
CA LYS A 184 9.83 10.57 -12.35
C LYS A 184 10.04 9.34 -13.24
N SER A 185 9.90 8.14 -12.70
CA SER A 185 10.11 6.88 -13.42
C SER A 185 8.88 6.38 -14.19
N HIS A 186 8.00 7.30 -14.61
CA HIS A 186 6.74 7.03 -15.36
C HIS A 186 6.97 6.24 -16.66
N SER A 187 8.14 6.39 -17.29
CA SER A 187 8.49 5.69 -18.52
C SER A 187 8.54 4.17 -18.35
N VAL A 188 8.87 3.69 -17.14
CA VAL A 188 8.92 2.26 -16.81
C VAL A 188 7.51 1.70 -16.71
N ALA A 189 6.59 2.39 -16.03
CA ALA A 189 5.18 2.00 -15.97
C ALA A 189 4.55 1.90 -17.37
N TRP A 190 4.87 2.85 -18.26
CA TRP A 190 4.40 2.81 -19.64
C TRP A 190 4.95 1.62 -20.44
N LYS A 191 6.20 1.21 -20.20
CA LYS A 191 6.78 0.00 -20.80
C LYS A 191 6.04 -1.26 -20.35
N TRP A 192 5.69 -1.36 -19.07
CA TRP A 192 4.91 -2.49 -18.54
C TRP A 192 3.52 -2.58 -19.17
N ILE A 193 2.81 -1.44 -19.29
CA ILE A 193 1.50 -1.37 -19.95
C ILE A 193 1.60 -1.87 -21.41
N LYS A 194 2.56 -1.34 -22.17
CA LYS A 194 2.80 -1.77 -23.57
C LYS A 194 3.10 -3.26 -23.68
N ARG A 195 3.90 -3.80 -22.77
CA ARG A 195 4.28 -5.21 -22.80
C ARG A 195 3.07 -6.12 -22.55
N ILE A 196 2.22 -5.82 -21.55
CA ILE A 196 0.98 -6.61 -21.34
C ILE A 196 0.10 -6.58 -22.58
N MET A 197 -0.15 -5.39 -23.11
CA MET A 197 -1.10 -5.21 -24.21
C MET A 197 -0.65 -5.92 -25.49
N ASN A 198 0.65 -6.13 -25.66
CA ASN A 198 1.24 -6.84 -26.79
C ASN A 198 1.53 -8.33 -26.50
N THR A 199 1.27 -8.82 -25.28
CA THR A 199 1.55 -10.22 -24.93
C THR A 199 0.42 -11.11 -25.42
N PRO A 200 0.69 -12.08 -26.32
CA PRO A 200 -0.33 -12.99 -26.80
C PRO A 200 -0.81 -13.92 -25.68
N GLY A 201 -2.11 -14.22 -25.64
CA GLY A 201 -2.71 -15.12 -24.64
C GLY A 201 -3.15 -14.43 -23.34
N VAL A 202 -2.91 -13.13 -23.18
CA VAL A 202 -3.52 -12.33 -22.11
C VAL A 202 -5.01 -12.15 -22.42
N GLY A 203 -5.87 -12.84 -21.67
CA GLY A 203 -7.32 -12.74 -21.83
C GLY A 203 -7.92 -11.54 -21.10
N GLU A 204 -9.17 -11.19 -21.42
CA GLU A 204 -9.87 -10.08 -20.76
C GLU A 204 -9.89 -10.25 -19.24
N LYS A 205 -9.98 -11.48 -18.70
CA LYS A 205 -10.07 -11.74 -17.25
C LYS A 205 -8.75 -11.66 -16.50
N ASP A 206 -7.63 -11.46 -17.19
CA ASP A 206 -6.31 -11.45 -16.56
C ASP A 206 -6.19 -10.29 -15.54
N ASP A 207 -5.69 -10.63 -14.36
CA ASP A 207 -5.46 -9.68 -13.27
C ASP A 207 -4.38 -8.66 -13.64
N ARG A 208 -3.44 -9.03 -14.51
CA ARG A 208 -2.38 -8.14 -15.02
C ARG A 208 -2.96 -6.97 -15.81
N VAL A 209 -4.04 -7.17 -16.56
CA VAL A 209 -4.74 -6.09 -17.29
C VAL A 209 -5.39 -5.11 -16.31
N ARG A 210 -5.93 -5.61 -15.19
CA ARG A 210 -6.44 -4.75 -14.11
C ARG A 210 -5.30 -3.95 -13.48
N GLY A 211 -4.15 -4.59 -13.22
CA GLY A 211 -2.93 -3.91 -12.78
C GLY A 211 -2.44 -2.82 -13.72
N ALA A 212 -2.44 -3.09 -15.04
CA ALA A 212 -2.08 -2.10 -16.06
C ALA A 212 -3.05 -0.90 -16.08
N SER A 213 -4.36 -1.17 -15.95
CA SER A 213 -5.38 -0.12 -15.84
C SER A 213 -5.15 0.73 -14.59
N TYR A 214 -4.79 0.09 -13.47
CA TYR A 214 -4.46 0.76 -12.22
C TYR A 214 -3.19 1.61 -12.30
N LEU A 215 -2.14 1.12 -12.98
CA LEU A 215 -0.95 1.92 -13.26
C LEU A 215 -1.30 3.16 -14.07
N LEU A 216 -2.06 2.99 -15.15
CA LEU A 216 -2.48 4.08 -16.02
C LEU A 216 -3.34 5.10 -15.26
N GLU A 217 -4.22 4.62 -14.38
CA GLU A 217 -5.06 5.44 -13.52
C GLU A 217 -4.22 6.37 -12.64
N HIS A 218 -3.18 5.84 -11.98
CA HIS A 218 -2.28 6.63 -11.15
C HIS A 218 -1.44 7.63 -11.95
N LEU A 219 -0.98 7.24 -13.14
CA LEU A 219 -0.29 8.16 -14.04
C LEU A 219 -1.20 9.35 -14.39
N VAL A 220 -2.44 9.07 -14.81
CA VAL A 220 -3.45 10.08 -15.16
C VAL A 220 -3.80 10.96 -13.94
N ARG A 221 -4.06 10.36 -12.78
CA ARG A 221 -4.34 11.11 -11.54
C ARG A 221 -3.20 12.05 -11.17
N SER A 222 -1.95 11.57 -11.26
CA SER A 222 -0.76 12.38 -10.96
C SER A 222 -0.61 13.59 -11.89
N THR A 223 -1.01 13.46 -13.15
CA THR A 223 -0.98 14.59 -14.11
C THR A 223 -2.01 15.67 -13.77
N ILE A 224 -3.16 15.28 -13.21
CA ILE A 224 -4.23 16.21 -12.81
C ILE A 224 -3.89 16.87 -11.47
N GLN A 225 -3.41 16.10 -10.49
CA GLN A 225 -3.12 16.61 -9.14
C GLN A 225 -1.74 17.27 -9.00
N GLY A 226 -0.90 17.18 -10.03
CA GLY A 226 0.43 17.80 -10.03
C GLY A 226 0.36 19.33 -10.10
N ALA A 227 1.51 19.99 -9.88
CA ALA A 227 1.65 21.46 -9.81
C ALA A 227 1.18 22.25 -11.06
N SER A 228 0.86 21.57 -12.17
CA SER A 228 0.36 22.18 -13.41
C SER A 228 -1.11 21.87 -13.72
N GLY A 229 -1.81 21.08 -12.89
CA GLY A 229 -3.27 20.95 -12.93
C GLY A 229 -3.88 20.62 -14.29
N ASN A 230 -3.19 19.89 -15.18
CA ASN A 230 -3.53 19.88 -16.60
C ASN A 230 -4.47 18.72 -16.97
N MET A 231 -5.77 18.96 -16.87
CA MET A 231 -6.82 18.02 -17.29
C MET A 231 -6.69 17.64 -18.78
N THR A 232 -6.33 18.58 -19.64
CA THR A 232 -6.15 18.33 -21.08
C THR A 232 -5.02 17.34 -21.34
N ALA A 233 -3.92 17.39 -20.57
CA ALA A 233 -2.83 16.43 -20.68
C ALA A 233 -3.25 15.01 -20.23
N ALA A 234 -4.10 14.93 -19.22
CA ALA A 234 -4.67 13.67 -18.73
C ALA A 234 -5.56 13.01 -19.79
N ILE A 235 -6.45 13.80 -20.42
CA ILE A 235 -7.30 13.35 -21.53
C ILE A 235 -6.45 12.95 -22.74
N ALA A 236 -5.45 13.76 -23.11
CA ALA A 236 -4.53 13.44 -24.20
C ALA A 236 -3.79 12.11 -23.97
N THR A 237 -3.48 11.79 -22.71
CA THR A 237 -2.88 10.49 -22.36
C THR A 237 -3.85 9.34 -22.61
N ILE A 238 -5.13 9.48 -22.26
CA ILE A 238 -6.17 8.48 -22.56
C ILE A 238 -6.33 8.29 -24.07
N LEU A 239 -6.42 9.38 -24.83
CA LEU A 239 -6.54 9.35 -26.29
C LEU A 239 -5.32 8.67 -26.95
N LYS A 240 -4.12 8.96 -26.43
CA LYS A 240 -2.89 8.30 -26.90
C LYS A 240 -2.91 6.79 -26.66
N VAL A 241 -3.47 6.32 -25.54
CA VAL A 241 -3.64 4.88 -25.27
C VAL A 241 -4.62 4.28 -26.26
N GLU A 242 -5.75 4.95 -26.51
CA GLU A 242 -6.76 4.52 -27.49
C GLU A 242 -6.15 4.38 -28.89
N GLU A 243 -5.37 5.37 -29.34
CA GLU A 243 -4.67 5.34 -30.63
C GLU A 243 -3.61 4.24 -30.69
N THR A 244 -2.79 4.11 -29.64
CA THR A 244 -1.68 3.14 -29.60
C THR A 244 -2.17 1.69 -29.63
N PHE A 245 -3.31 1.41 -29.00
CA PHE A 245 -3.87 0.05 -28.92
C PHE A 245 -5.19 -0.06 -29.67
N HIS A 246 -5.33 0.72 -30.75
CA HIS A 246 -6.51 0.66 -31.61
C HIS A 246 -6.71 -0.76 -32.14
N GLY A 247 -7.93 -1.29 -32.02
CA GLY A 247 -8.27 -2.65 -32.45
C GLY A 247 -7.95 -3.77 -31.46
N ASN A 248 -7.34 -3.49 -30.30
CA ASN A 248 -7.14 -4.49 -29.24
C ASN A 248 -8.40 -4.62 -28.37
N GLU A 249 -8.88 -5.85 -28.14
CA GLU A 249 -10.06 -6.12 -27.30
C GLU A 249 -9.86 -5.67 -25.85
N LEU A 250 -8.61 -5.68 -25.36
CA LEU A 250 -8.26 -5.32 -24.00
C LEU A 250 -8.31 -3.81 -23.73
N THR A 251 -8.30 -2.98 -24.78
CA THR A 251 -8.24 -1.51 -24.66
C THR A 251 -9.42 -0.97 -23.83
N ARG A 252 -10.60 -1.57 -23.99
CA ARG A 252 -11.81 -1.21 -23.21
C ARG A 252 -11.63 -1.45 -21.71
N ARG A 253 -10.93 -2.51 -21.33
CA ARG A 253 -10.68 -2.84 -19.91
C ARG A 253 -9.55 -2.00 -19.35
N LEU A 254 -8.51 -1.74 -20.14
CA LEU A 254 -7.39 -0.88 -19.77
C LEU A 254 -7.85 0.55 -19.46
N LEU A 255 -8.71 1.11 -20.31
CA LEU A 255 -9.14 2.50 -20.22
C LEU A 255 -10.23 2.79 -19.19
N LEU A 256 -10.95 1.77 -18.71
CA LEU A 256 -12.16 1.98 -17.90
C LEU A 256 -11.89 2.75 -16.59
N GLN A 257 -10.90 2.34 -15.81
CA GLN A 257 -10.58 3.01 -14.54
C GLN A 257 -9.96 4.41 -14.74
N PRO A 258 -8.94 4.58 -15.61
CA PRO A 258 -8.41 5.91 -15.93
C PRO A 258 -9.48 6.87 -16.43
N TRP A 259 -10.40 6.41 -17.29
CA TRP A 259 -11.51 7.21 -17.79
C TRP A 259 -12.45 7.65 -16.66
N ARG A 260 -12.79 6.73 -15.74
CA ARG A 260 -13.60 7.07 -14.55
C ARG A 260 -12.94 8.09 -13.66
N VAL A 261 -11.62 8.01 -13.46
CA VAL A 261 -10.89 9.00 -12.66
C VAL A 261 -10.94 10.39 -13.27
N VAL A 262 -10.71 10.50 -14.58
CA VAL A 262 -10.83 11.79 -15.27
C VAL A 262 -12.25 12.32 -15.13
N SER A 263 -13.26 11.48 -15.36
CA SER A 263 -14.66 11.87 -15.22
C SER A 263 -14.97 12.35 -13.80
N TRP A 264 -14.57 11.61 -12.77
CA TRP A 264 -14.76 11.98 -11.37
C TRP A 264 -14.07 13.30 -11.01
N LEU A 265 -12.80 13.45 -11.37
CA LEU A 265 -12.03 14.67 -11.10
C LEU A 265 -12.60 15.87 -11.85
N SER A 266 -13.16 15.65 -13.04
CA SER A 266 -13.77 16.70 -13.86
C SER A 266 -15.16 17.13 -13.38
N THR A 267 -15.93 16.26 -12.72
CA THR A 267 -17.31 16.57 -12.31
C THR A 267 -17.48 16.74 -10.80
N VAL A 268 -16.83 15.92 -9.98
CA VAL A 268 -17.04 15.90 -8.52
C VAL A 268 -16.00 16.75 -7.79
N GLU A 269 -14.72 16.54 -8.07
CA GLU A 269 -13.66 17.21 -7.30
C GLU A 269 -13.34 18.63 -7.80
N HIS A 270 -13.91 19.06 -8.94
CA HIS A 270 -13.89 20.42 -9.50
C HIS A 270 -12.76 21.31 -8.98
N GLN A 271 -11.50 20.86 -9.11
CA GLN A 271 -10.36 21.64 -8.68
C GLN A 271 -10.25 22.80 -9.65
N GLY A 272 -10.58 23.99 -9.14
CA GLY A 272 -10.73 25.26 -9.85
C GLY A 272 -10.05 25.31 -11.22
N ALA A 273 -10.90 25.23 -12.25
CA ALA A 273 -10.69 25.76 -13.59
C ALA A 273 -9.23 26.06 -14.00
N THR A 274 -8.66 25.15 -14.78
CA THR A 274 -8.17 25.59 -16.10
C THR A 274 -8.98 24.85 -17.14
N THR A 275 -9.77 25.63 -17.87
CA THR A 275 -10.48 25.29 -19.11
C THR A 275 -9.98 24.00 -19.76
N THR A 276 -10.62 22.87 -19.45
CA THR A 276 -10.63 21.74 -20.37
C THR A 276 -11.19 22.31 -21.67
N GLY A 277 -10.38 22.37 -22.73
CA GLY A 277 -10.85 22.83 -24.02
C GLY A 277 -12.08 22.03 -24.41
N LYS A 278 -13.10 22.68 -24.98
CA LYS A 278 -14.34 22.03 -25.43
C LYS A 278 -14.02 20.73 -26.19
N GLU A 279 -13.05 20.81 -27.09
CA GLU A 279 -12.57 19.69 -27.90
C GLU A 279 -12.04 18.51 -27.07
N SER A 280 -11.32 18.77 -25.98
CA SER A 280 -10.82 17.71 -25.10
C SER A 280 -11.94 17.08 -24.28
N PHE A 281 -12.91 17.87 -23.82
CA PHE A 281 -14.08 17.33 -23.11
C PHE A 281 -14.96 16.48 -24.02
N ASP A 282 -15.22 16.97 -25.24
CA ASP A 282 -15.94 16.24 -26.29
C ASP A 282 -15.20 14.93 -26.64
N ALA A 283 -13.88 14.99 -26.82
CA ALA A 283 -13.08 13.79 -27.09
C ALA A 283 -13.15 12.75 -25.95
N HIS A 284 -13.11 13.21 -24.68
CA HIS A 284 -13.26 12.33 -23.52
C HIS A 284 -14.66 11.69 -23.44
N LEU A 285 -15.71 12.45 -23.78
CA LEU A 285 -17.07 11.93 -23.92
C LEU A 285 -17.17 10.89 -25.06
N GLU A 286 -16.48 11.12 -26.17
CA GLU A 286 -16.44 10.18 -27.30
C GLU A 286 -15.76 8.85 -26.93
N THR A 287 -14.67 8.88 -26.14
CA THR A 287 -14.03 7.66 -25.62
C THR A 287 -15.00 6.79 -24.81
N ALA A 288 -16.04 7.38 -24.20
CA ALA A 288 -17.07 6.62 -23.47
C ALA A 288 -17.81 5.59 -24.37
N ARG A 289 -17.89 5.85 -25.68
CA ARG A 289 -18.52 4.95 -26.66
C ARG A 289 -17.84 3.58 -26.71
N LEU A 290 -16.54 3.51 -26.40
CA LEU A 290 -15.78 2.26 -26.38
C LEU A 290 -16.29 1.26 -25.33
N PHE A 291 -16.79 1.75 -24.18
CA PHE A 291 -17.26 0.90 -23.08
C PHE A 291 -18.70 0.42 -23.26
N GLY A 292 -19.43 1.06 -24.18
CA GLY A 292 -20.85 0.86 -24.41
C GLY A 292 -21.74 1.51 -23.33
N ARG A 293 -22.94 1.96 -23.73
CA ARG A 293 -23.90 2.69 -22.89
C ARG A 293 -24.32 1.99 -21.60
N ARG A 294 -24.03 0.69 -21.44
CA ARG A 294 -24.42 -0.11 -20.28
C ARG A 294 -23.40 -0.13 -19.15
N ARG A 295 -22.12 0.19 -19.41
CA ARG A 295 -21.05 0.07 -18.40
C ARG A 295 -20.82 1.36 -17.60
N VAL A 296 -21.10 2.52 -18.17
CA VAL A 296 -20.84 3.83 -17.56
C VAL A 296 -22.02 4.83 -17.66
N PRO A 297 -23.28 4.42 -17.37
CA PRO A 297 -24.44 5.28 -17.59
C PRO A 297 -24.48 6.49 -16.65
N VAL A 298 -24.09 6.34 -15.39
CA VAL A 298 -24.13 7.41 -14.38
C VAL A 298 -23.01 8.41 -14.63
N GLU A 299 -21.81 7.91 -14.92
CA GLU A 299 -20.63 8.73 -15.22
C GLU A 299 -20.86 9.56 -16.49
N GLN A 300 -21.44 8.95 -17.53
CA GLN A 300 -21.78 9.66 -18.77
C GLN A 300 -22.86 10.72 -18.55
N ALA A 301 -23.93 10.42 -17.81
CA ALA A 301 -24.95 11.40 -17.46
C ALA A 301 -24.37 12.56 -16.65
N HIS A 302 -23.43 12.29 -15.75
CA HIS A 302 -22.76 13.31 -14.96
C HIS A 302 -21.90 14.24 -15.84
N LEU A 303 -21.16 13.68 -16.80
CA LEU A 303 -20.39 14.47 -17.77
C LEU A 303 -21.28 15.35 -18.65
N HIS A 304 -22.44 14.84 -19.11
CA HIS A 304 -23.38 15.64 -19.89
C HIS A 304 -23.96 16.82 -19.10
N LEU A 305 -24.22 16.63 -17.80
CA LEU A 305 -24.68 17.71 -16.91
C LEU A 305 -23.62 18.82 -16.74
N TYR A 306 -22.35 18.44 -16.70
CA TYR A 306 -21.21 19.36 -16.52
C TYR A 306 -20.56 19.81 -17.84
N HIS A 307 -21.22 19.58 -18.97
CA HIS A 307 -20.66 19.97 -20.26
C HIS A 307 -20.45 21.51 -20.33
N PRO A 308 -19.22 22.00 -20.63
CA PRO A 308 -18.88 23.42 -20.50
C PRO A 308 -19.74 24.40 -21.31
N LEU A 309 -20.30 23.97 -22.45
CA LEU A 309 -21.06 24.83 -23.37
C LEU A 309 -22.52 24.42 -23.57
N SER A 310 -22.91 23.25 -23.09
CA SER A 310 -24.25 22.70 -23.36
C SER A 310 -24.61 21.66 -22.30
N PRO A 311 -24.80 22.09 -21.04
CA PRO A 311 -25.21 21.19 -19.97
C PRO A 311 -26.57 20.58 -20.31
N ASP A 312 -26.65 19.25 -20.26
CA ASP A 312 -27.87 18.49 -20.54
C ASP A 312 -28.27 17.62 -19.34
N PRO A 313 -29.35 17.97 -18.60
CA PRO A 313 -29.81 17.19 -17.46
C PRO A 313 -30.64 15.95 -17.87
N GLN A 314 -31.03 15.79 -19.14
CA GLN A 314 -32.02 14.77 -19.52
C GLN A 314 -31.58 13.35 -19.16
N GLN A 315 -30.32 13.01 -19.40
CA GLN A 315 -29.80 11.67 -19.08
C GLN A 315 -29.77 11.43 -17.57
N ALA A 316 -29.43 12.45 -16.78
CA ALA A 316 -29.42 12.36 -15.33
C ALA A 316 -30.84 12.15 -14.77
N LEU A 317 -31.82 12.89 -15.29
CA LEU A 317 -33.23 12.74 -14.92
C LEU A 317 -33.76 11.35 -15.27
N GLN A 318 -33.46 10.83 -16.47
CA GLN A 318 -33.88 9.48 -16.86
C GLN A 318 -33.37 8.39 -15.92
N ILE A 319 -32.13 8.53 -15.44
CA ILE A 319 -31.54 7.60 -14.47
C ILE A 319 -32.22 7.78 -13.11
N LEU A 320 -32.31 9.01 -12.60
CA LEU A 320 -32.81 9.28 -11.25
C LEU A 320 -34.30 9.00 -11.08
N TYR A 321 -35.12 9.22 -12.10
CA TYR A 321 -36.55 8.89 -12.07
C TYR A 321 -36.84 7.40 -12.25
N ASN A 322 -35.89 6.61 -12.75
CA ASN A 322 -36.11 5.19 -13.02
C ASN A 322 -35.38 4.30 -12.00
N PRO A 323 -36.07 3.80 -10.96
CA PRO A 323 -35.43 3.01 -9.90
C PRO A 323 -34.81 1.72 -10.44
N LYS A 324 -35.36 1.13 -11.52
CA LYS A 324 -34.78 -0.08 -12.14
C LYS A 324 -33.45 0.21 -12.83
N LEU A 325 -33.30 1.39 -13.45
CA LEU A 325 -32.04 1.79 -14.06
C LEU A 325 -30.99 2.08 -13.00
N LEU A 326 -31.36 2.75 -11.90
CA LEU A 326 -30.47 2.96 -10.75
C LEU A 326 -30.05 1.66 -10.08
N SER A 327 -30.97 0.76 -9.73
CA SER A 327 -30.63 -0.54 -9.12
C SER A 327 -29.74 -1.37 -10.05
N ARG A 328 -30.02 -1.36 -11.36
CA ARG A 328 -29.17 -2.02 -12.36
C ARG A 328 -27.80 -1.37 -12.46
N ALA A 329 -27.75 -0.04 -12.40
CA ALA A 329 -26.52 0.74 -12.46
C ALA A 329 -25.63 0.45 -11.23
N VAL A 330 -26.21 0.38 -10.03
CA VAL A 330 -25.53 -0.04 -8.79
C VAL A 330 -24.97 -1.46 -8.92
N LEU A 331 -25.80 -2.41 -9.40
CA LEU A 331 -25.37 -3.81 -9.60
C LEU A 331 -24.25 -3.96 -10.65
N VAL A 332 -24.21 -3.10 -11.66
CA VAL A 332 -23.13 -3.09 -12.68
C VAL A 332 -21.87 -2.42 -12.13
N GLY A 333 -22.02 -1.37 -11.32
CA GLY A 333 -20.92 -0.71 -10.61
C GLY A 333 -20.19 -1.64 -9.65
N GLU A 334 -20.93 -2.44 -8.87
CA GLU A 334 -20.38 -3.40 -7.90
C GLU A 334 -19.62 -4.56 -8.55
N ARG A 335 -19.99 -4.99 -9.77
CA ARG A 335 -19.24 -6.04 -10.50
C ARG A 335 -17.96 -5.53 -11.16
N GLY A 336 -17.82 -4.21 -11.32
CA GLY A 336 -16.62 -3.56 -11.86
C GLY A 336 -15.69 -2.98 -10.80
N GLY A 337 -16.14 -2.96 -9.53
CA GLY A 337 -15.36 -2.55 -8.37
C GLY A 337 -14.59 -3.71 -7.75
N THR A 338 -13.46 -3.39 -7.13
CA THR A 338 -12.67 -4.29 -6.28
C THR A 338 -13.59 -5.06 -5.31
N ARG A 339 -13.25 -6.33 -5.14
CA ARG A 339 -13.98 -7.32 -4.36
C ARG A 339 -14.32 -6.79 -2.94
N PRO A 340 -15.48 -7.12 -2.36
CA PRO A 340 -15.92 -6.56 -1.07
C PRO A 340 -15.12 -7.04 0.17
N ASP A 341 -14.17 -7.96 0.00
CA ASP A 341 -13.58 -8.73 1.10
C ASP A 341 -12.29 -8.10 1.70
N ASP A 342 -11.84 -6.93 1.23
CA ASP A 342 -10.64 -6.26 1.73
C ASP A 342 -10.98 -5.06 2.65
N PRO A 343 -11.04 -5.24 3.98
CA PRO A 343 -11.45 -4.20 4.93
C PRO A 343 -10.44 -3.06 5.15
N GLU A 344 -9.31 -3.03 4.42
CA GLU A 344 -8.23 -2.04 4.64
C GLU A 344 -7.98 -1.06 3.48
N VAL A 345 -8.76 -1.10 2.38
CA VAL A 345 -8.65 -0.10 1.29
C VAL A 345 -9.47 1.17 1.63
N ASN A 346 -9.18 1.79 2.77
CA ASN A 346 -9.93 2.92 3.33
C ASN A 346 -9.43 4.31 2.89
N SER A 347 -8.71 4.45 1.77
CA SER A 347 -8.36 5.80 1.25
C SER A 347 -8.60 6.06 -0.24
N THR A 348 -8.98 5.05 -1.03
CA THR A 348 -9.20 5.21 -2.49
C THR A 348 -10.63 4.90 -2.94
N ASN A 349 -11.53 4.46 -2.05
CA ASN A 349 -12.95 4.26 -2.38
C ASN A 349 -13.76 5.58 -2.40
N VAL A 350 -13.11 6.68 -2.78
CA VAL A 350 -13.73 7.99 -2.99
C VAL A 350 -14.68 7.94 -4.19
N MET A 351 -14.38 7.10 -5.19
CA MET A 351 -15.22 6.86 -6.36
C MET A 351 -16.18 5.67 -6.20
N SER A 352 -16.73 5.46 -5.00
CA SER A 352 -17.80 4.48 -4.85
C SER A 352 -18.98 4.87 -5.75
N TYR A 353 -19.58 3.90 -6.44
CA TYR A 353 -20.67 4.16 -7.39
C TYR A 353 -21.87 4.83 -6.72
N THR A 354 -22.11 4.49 -5.46
CA THR A 354 -23.12 5.11 -4.59
C THR A 354 -22.81 6.58 -4.33
N SER A 355 -21.56 6.92 -4.02
CA SER A 355 -21.14 8.32 -3.88
C SER A 355 -21.36 9.09 -5.18
N TRP A 356 -21.02 8.50 -6.34
CA TRP A 356 -21.26 9.14 -7.65
C TRP A 356 -22.74 9.41 -7.91
N ILE A 357 -23.63 8.46 -7.61
CA ILE A 357 -25.08 8.67 -7.70
C ILE A 357 -25.54 9.82 -6.79
N GLY A 358 -25.01 9.87 -5.56
CA GLY A 358 -25.30 10.96 -4.62
C GLY A 358 -24.88 12.33 -5.18
N HIS A 359 -23.70 12.42 -5.77
CA HIS A 359 -23.24 13.64 -6.44
C HIS A 359 -24.09 13.99 -7.67
N LEU A 360 -24.39 13.02 -8.53
CA LEU A 360 -25.26 13.22 -9.69
C LEU A 360 -26.64 13.77 -9.28
N ALA A 361 -27.24 13.21 -8.22
CA ALA A 361 -28.52 13.66 -7.71
C ALA A 361 -28.44 15.11 -7.18
N ARG A 362 -27.45 15.40 -6.32
CA ARG A 362 -27.21 16.76 -5.79
C ARG A 362 -27.03 17.78 -6.91
N ASP A 363 -26.22 17.45 -7.91
CA ASP A 363 -25.86 18.39 -8.97
C ASP A 363 -27.01 18.60 -9.94
N THR A 364 -27.80 17.56 -10.21
CA THR A 364 -29.03 17.67 -11.01
C THR A 364 -30.07 18.55 -10.30
N ILE A 365 -30.28 18.36 -8.99
CA ILE A 365 -31.17 19.20 -8.18
C ILE A 365 -30.69 20.65 -8.18
N THR A 366 -29.38 20.86 -8.04
CA THR A 366 -28.78 22.20 -8.04
C THR A 366 -28.95 22.88 -9.40
N TYR A 367 -28.78 22.13 -10.49
CA TYR A 367 -29.01 22.62 -11.84
C TYR A 367 -30.48 23.03 -12.06
N LEU A 368 -31.44 22.16 -11.73
CA LEU A 368 -32.87 22.46 -11.85
C LEU A 368 -33.28 23.70 -11.03
N ARG A 369 -32.70 23.86 -9.85
CA ARG A 369 -32.92 25.04 -9.01
C ARG A 369 -32.41 26.31 -9.66
N LYS A 370 -31.24 26.26 -10.32
CA LYS A 370 -30.66 27.40 -11.05
C LYS A 370 -31.42 27.71 -12.35
N SER A 371 -31.97 26.70 -13.03
CA SER A 371 -32.71 26.87 -14.29
C SER A 371 -34.16 27.34 -14.09
N GLY A 372 -34.61 27.55 -12.85
CA GLY A 372 -35.96 28.05 -12.53
C GLY A 372 -37.02 26.95 -12.32
N SER A 373 -36.67 25.67 -12.42
CA SER A 373 -37.58 24.53 -12.24
C SER A 373 -37.60 24.05 -10.78
N GLN A 374 -38.07 24.91 -9.87
CA GLN A 374 -38.07 24.64 -8.43
C GLN A 374 -38.93 23.42 -8.05
N ASP A 375 -40.11 23.28 -8.64
CA ASP A 375 -41.04 22.19 -8.35
C ASP A 375 -40.46 20.82 -8.74
N ASP A 376 -39.76 20.76 -9.86
CA ASP A 376 -39.11 19.53 -10.33
C ASP A 376 -37.90 19.16 -9.45
N ALA A 377 -37.16 20.18 -8.99
CA ALA A 377 -36.04 19.99 -8.06
C ALA A 377 -36.52 19.43 -6.70
N LEU A 378 -37.64 19.93 -6.18
CA LEU A 378 -38.24 19.45 -4.93
C LEU A 378 -38.77 18.02 -5.07
N LYS A 379 -39.54 17.74 -6.12
CA LYS A 379 -40.04 16.38 -6.42
C LYS A 379 -38.90 15.37 -6.54
N LEU A 380 -37.83 15.74 -7.26
CA LEU A 380 -36.66 14.88 -7.43
C LEU A 380 -35.96 14.60 -6.09
N LYS A 381 -35.79 15.65 -5.26
CA LYS A 381 -35.20 15.52 -3.93
C LYS A 381 -36.01 14.57 -3.04
N GLU A 382 -37.32 14.79 -2.94
CA GLU A 382 -38.22 13.94 -2.14
C GLU A 382 -38.22 12.49 -2.62
N GLN A 383 -38.28 12.27 -3.93
CA GLN A 383 -38.24 10.94 -4.51
C GLN A 383 -36.88 10.24 -4.27
N PHE A 384 -35.78 10.97 -4.32
CA PHE A 384 -34.45 10.43 -4.04
C PHE A 384 -34.30 10.06 -2.56
N GLU A 385 -34.73 10.95 -1.66
CA GLU A 385 -34.70 10.69 -0.22
C GLU A 385 -35.60 9.51 0.16
N TRP A 386 -36.82 9.44 -0.38
CA TRP A 386 -37.76 8.35 -0.10
C TRP A 386 -37.24 6.98 -0.57
N ASN A 387 -36.64 6.91 -1.76
CA ASN A 387 -36.22 5.63 -2.33
C ASN A 387 -34.80 5.21 -1.92
N PHE A 388 -33.93 6.15 -1.55
CA PHE A 388 -32.49 5.89 -1.48
C PHE A 388 -31.76 6.47 -0.26
N SER A 389 -32.39 7.31 0.58
CA SER A 389 -31.78 7.82 1.82
C SER A 389 -31.18 6.74 2.75
N PRO A 390 -31.75 5.51 2.90
CA PRO A 390 -31.11 4.49 3.73
C PRO A 390 -29.85 3.85 3.10
N LEU A 391 -29.55 4.10 1.82
CA LEU A 391 -28.45 3.46 1.07
C LEU A 391 -27.42 4.45 0.53
N ILE A 392 -27.83 5.68 0.20
CA ILE A 392 -27.00 6.70 -0.44
C ILE A 392 -27.35 8.06 0.17
N PRO A 393 -26.61 8.54 1.18
CA PRO A 393 -26.83 9.88 1.70
C PRO A 393 -26.43 10.93 0.66
N LEU A 394 -27.20 12.00 0.54
CA LEU A 394 -26.80 13.16 -0.25
C LEU A 394 -25.58 13.81 0.42
N PRO A 395 -24.50 14.11 -0.34
CA PRO A 395 -23.32 14.72 0.24
C PRO A 395 -23.64 16.11 0.81
N SER A 396 -23.23 16.38 2.05
CA SER A 396 -23.42 17.63 2.77
C SER A 396 -22.80 18.82 2.02
N THR A 397 -23.46 19.98 2.10
CA THR A 397 -23.17 21.19 1.32
C THR A 397 -21.74 21.68 1.46
#